data_AF-A0A6G6SKJ3-F1
#
_entry.id   AF-A0A6G6SKJ3-F1
#
_cell.length_a   1.000
_cell.length_b   1.000
_cell.length_c   1.000
_cell.angle_alpha   90.00
_cell.angle_beta   90.00
_cell.angle_gamma   90.00
#
_symmetry.space_group_name_H-M   'P 1'
#
loop_
_entity.id
_entity.type
_entity.pdbx_description
1 polymer ?
#
loop_
_entity_poly.entity_id
_entity_poly.type
_entity_poly.pdbx_seq_one_letter_code
_entity_poly.pdbx_strand_id
1 'polypeptide(L)'
;MLLHQLKLPLLFILSATLLTGCLSLKEKAAIKAEQDSAEQQRLIAEEIKSYGPPTVIYRIDDHRFFTLEKYNERRSGSTYYNNTQKGIHQEIIRSSACRYQGRLIWATERDDAFAFPGVLSRVTSRCAGTKTGCVNAILVTLDGGKKL
;
A
#
# COMPACT_ATOMS: atom_id res chain seq x y z
N MET A 1 11.64 -74.17 -10.87
CA MET A 1 12.03 -73.13 -9.88
C MET A 1 12.21 -71.80 -10.59
N LEU A 2 11.14 -71.03 -10.81
CA LEU A 2 11.28 -69.67 -11.34
C LEU A 2 10.03 -68.85 -10.98
N LEU A 3 9.86 -68.59 -9.69
CA LEU A 3 8.69 -67.84 -9.22
C LEU A 3 9.04 -66.95 -8.03
N HIS A 4 10.14 -66.19 -8.09
CA HIS A 4 10.59 -65.37 -6.96
C HIS A 4 11.35 -64.10 -7.34
N GLN A 5 10.96 -63.36 -8.39
CA GLN A 5 11.66 -62.10 -8.71
C GLN A 5 10.77 -60.90 -9.08
N LEU A 6 9.49 -60.90 -8.69
CA LEU A 6 8.61 -59.77 -9.02
C LEU A 6 7.71 -59.37 -7.84
N LYS A 7 8.28 -59.04 -6.67
CA LYS A 7 7.46 -58.63 -5.51
C LYS A 7 7.96 -57.45 -4.66
N LEU A 8 9.04 -56.76 -5.01
CA LEU A 8 9.57 -55.67 -4.15
C LEU A 8 9.41 -54.23 -4.65
N PRO A 9 9.47 -53.87 -5.96
CA PRO A 9 9.40 -52.47 -6.34
C PRO A 9 7.96 -51.94 -6.50
N LEU A 10 6.97 -52.81 -6.72
CA LEU A 10 5.57 -52.39 -6.92
C LEU A 10 4.86 -52.07 -5.59
N LEU A 11 5.27 -52.70 -4.48
CA LEU A 11 4.67 -52.48 -3.16
C LEU A 11 5.03 -51.09 -2.59
N PHE A 12 6.22 -50.57 -2.89
CA PHE A 12 6.67 -49.26 -2.42
C PHE A 12 5.99 -48.09 -3.14
N ILE A 13 5.60 -48.27 -4.40
CA ILE A 13 4.92 -47.22 -5.19
C ILE A 13 3.44 -47.10 -4.78
N LEU A 14 2.79 -48.21 -4.40
CA LEU A 14 1.41 -48.21 -3.90
C LEU A 14 1.26 -47.69 -2.46
N SER A 15 2.30 -47.77 -1.62
CA SER A 15 2.22 -47.20 -0.26
C SER A 15 2.38 -45.68 -0.23
N ALA A 16 3.10 -45.10 -1.20
CA ALA A 16 3.34 -43.65 -1.23
C ALA A 16 2.09 -42.83 -1.65
N THR A 17 1.13 -43.45 -2.35
CA THR A 17 -0.13 -42.79 -2.76
C THR A 17 -1.25 -42.92 -1.73
N LEU A 18 -1.09 -43.76 -0.69
CA LEU A 18 -2.08 -43.96 0.36
C LEU A 18 -1.86 -43.06 1.60
N LEU A 19 -0.72 -42.37 1.70
CA LEU A 19 -0.40 -41.46 2.81
C LEU A 19 -0.90 -40.02 2.61
N THR A 20 -1.54 -39.70 1.48
CA THR A 20 -2.42 -38.52 1.42
C THR A 20 -3.71 -38.83 2.15
N GLY A 21 -3.68 -38.77 3.48
CA GLY A 21 -4.88 -38.81 4.29
C GLY A 21 -5.88 -37.76 3.79
N CYS A 22 -7.14 -38.15 3.63
CA CYS A 22 -8.21 -37.21 3.33
C CYS A 22 -8.34 -36.22 4.48
N LEU A 23 -7.70 -35.06 4.35
CA LEU A 23 -7.92 -33.93 5.25
C LEU A 23 -9.41 -33.66 5.36
N SER A 24 -9.88 -33.42 6.58
CA SER A 24 -11.22 -32.93 6.84
C SER A 24 -11.46 -31.64 6.06
N LEU A 25 -12.72 -31.39 5.66
CA LEU A 25 -13.10 -30.13 5.01
C LEU A 25 -12.64 -28.91 5.82
N LYS A 26 -12.62 -29.02 7.15
CA LYS A 26 -12.14 -27.95 8.05
C LYS A 26 -10.63 -27.71 7.92
N GLU A 27 -9.84 -28.78 7.81
CA GLU A 27 -8.39 -28.69 7.65
C GLU A 27 -8.02 -28.16 6.27
N LYS A 28 -8.72 -28.60 5.22
CA LYS A 28 -8.56 -28.06 3.85
C LYS A 28 -8.89 -26.56 3.79
N ALA A 29 -9.94 -26.12 4.47
CA ALA A 29 -10.31 -24.71 4.54
C ALA A 29 -9.26 -23.87 5.29
N ALA A 30 -8.72 -24.39 6.40
CA ALA A 30 -7.67 -23.71 7.15
C ALA A 30 -6.39 -23.56 6.33
N ILE A 31 -5.93 -24.63 5.68
CA ILE A 31 -4.75 -24.60 4.81
C ILE A 31 -4.95 -23.61 3.66
N LYS A 32 -6.13 -23.61 3.02
CA LYS A 32 -6.44 -22.66 1.96
C LYS A 32 -6.41 -21.21 2.46
N ALA A 33 -6.99 -20.93 3.63
CA ALA A 33 -6.97 -19.59 4.20
C ALA A 33 -5.54 -19.11 4.52
N GLU A 34 -4.68 -20.00 5.03
CA GLU A 34 -3.26 -19.70 5.25
C GLU A 34 -2.52 -19.45 3.93
N GLN A 35 -2.75 -20.27 2.90
CA GLN A 35 -2.19 -20.08 1.57
C GLN A 35 -2.66 -18.76 0.92
N ASP A 36 -3.95 -18.44 1.02
CA ASP A 36 -4.52 -17.20 0.50
C ASP A 36 -3.93 -15.98 1.23
N SER A 37 -3.74 -16.05 2.56
CA SER A 37 -3.06 -14.98 3.32
C SER A 37 -1.61 -14.81 2.90
N ALA A 38 -0.87 -15.92 2.75
CA ALA A 38 0.53 -15.89 2.32
C ALA A 38 0.67 -15.28 0.91
N GLU A 39 -0.23 -15.64 0.00
CA GLU A 39 -0.27 -15.08 -1.34
C GLU A 39 -0.62 -13.58 -1.31
N GLN A 40 -1.61 -13.17 -0.50
CA GLN A 40 -1.92 -11.75 -0.29
C GLN A 40 -0.71 -10.98 0.24
N GLN A 41 0.02 -11.52 1.22
CA GLN A 41 1.25 -10.90 1.72
C GLN A 41 2.32 -10.77 0.63
N ARG A 42 2.48 -11.79 -0.22
CA ARG A 42 3.42 -11.75 -1.34
C ARG A 42 3.06 -10.64 -2.33
N LEU A 43 1.79 -10.56 -2.72
CA LEU A 43 1.28 -9.53 -3.63
C LEU A 43 1.46 -8.12 -3.06
N ILE A 44 1.20 -7.91 -1.76
CA ILE A 44 1.43 -6.63 -1.09
C ILE A 44 2.92 -6.29 -1.08
N ALA A 45 3.80 -7.26 -0.82
CA ALA A 45 5.25 -7.05 -0.81
C ALA A 45 5.79 -6.70 -2.21
N GLU A 46 5.31 -7.36 -3.25
CA GLU A 46 5.63 -7.03 -4.65
C GLU A 46 5.13 -5.63 -5.01
N GLU A 47 3.93 -5.27 -4.59
CA GLU A 47 3.39 -3.94 -4.79
C GLU A 47 4.24 -2.87 -4.11
N ILE A 48 4.66 -3.08 -2.85
CA ILE A 48 5.53 -2.15 -2.13
C ILE A 48 6.88 -1.98 -2.84
N LYS A 49 7.46 -3.06 -3.36
CA LYS A 49 8.72 -3.01 -4.15
C LYS A 49 8.59 -2.19 -5.43
N SER A 50 7.38 -2.09 -5.99
CA SER A 50 7.10 -1.32 -7.20
C SER A 50 6.90 0.18 -6.96
N TYR A 51 6.92 0.64 -5.69
CA TYR A 51 6.74 2.06 -5.41
C TYR A 51 7.89 2.91 -5.93
N GLY A 52 7.53 4.05 -6.51
CA GLY A 52 8.48 5.09 -6.90
C GLY A 52 9.14 5.74 -5.67
N PRO A 53 10.31 6.37 -5.86
CA PRO A 53 10.99 7.07 -4.78
C PRO A 53 10.14 8.26 -4.27
N PRO A 54 10.19 8.58 -2.97
CA PRO A 54 9.60 9.81 -2.44
C PRO A 54 10.00 11.03 -3.28
N THR A 55 9.01 11.77 -3.77
CA THR A 55 9.24 12.92 -4.65
C THR A 55 8.74 14.19 -3.97
N VAL A 56 9.58 15.21 -3.86
CA VAL A 56 9.16 16.52 -3.33
C VAL A 56 8.20 17.17 -4.31
N ILE A 57 6.96 17.40 -3.88
CA ILE A 57 5.89 18.00 -4.70
C ILE A 57 5.62 19.47 -4.35
N TYR A 58 6.03 19.91 -3.16
CA TYR A 58 5.97 21.31 -2.77
C TYR A 58 7.03 21.60 -1.69
N ARG A 59 7.72 22.73 -1.81
CA ARG A 59 8.71 23.17 -0.83
C ARG A 59 8.26 24.47 -0.19
N ILE A 60 8.20 24.50 1.14
CA ILE A 60 7.95 25.73 1.91
C ILE A 60 9.29 26.46 2.09
N ASP A 61 10.31 25.73 2.53
CA ASP A 61 11.69 26.18 2.69
C ASP A 61 12.67 24.98 2.71
N ASP A 62 13.90 25.20 3.18
CA ASP A 62 14.96 24.19 3.22
C ASP A 62 14.61 22.96 4.08
N HIS A 63 13.82 23.17 5.15
CA HIS A 63 13.53 22.14 6.13
C HIS A 63 12.11 21.60 6.07
N ARG A 64 11.18 22.37 5.50
CA ARG A 64 9.74 22.08 5.44
C ARG A 64 9.27 21.87 4.01
N PHE A 65 8.75 20.68 3.73
CA PHE A 65 8.32 20.31 2.38
C PHE A 65 7.32 19.16 2.39
N PHE A 66 6.60 19.01 1.27
CA PHE A 66 5.68 17.91 1.04
C PHE A 66 6.25 16.93 0.03
N THR A 67 6.06 15.64 0.29
CA THR A 67 6.44 14.54 -0.59
C THR A 67 5.22 13.75 -1.05
N LEU A 68 5.28 13.24 -2.28
CA LEU A 68 4.42 12.15 -2.75
C LEU A 68 5.18 10.83 -2.56
N GLU A 69 4.56 9.90 -1.84
CA GLU A 69 5.17 8.61 -1.50
C GLU A 69 4.18 7.47 -1.71
N LYS A 70 4.68 6.23 -1.69
CA LYS A 70 3.86 5.00 -1.79
C LYS A 70 2.98 4.97 -3.06
N TYR A 71 3.50 5.51 -4.17
CA TYR A 71 2.83 5.57 -5.46
C TYR A 71 3.49 4.60 -6.45
N ASN A 72 2.71 4.07 -7.39
CA ASN A 72 3.18 3.30 -8.54
C ASN A 72 2.19 3.47 -9.70
N GLU A 73 2.35 2.71 -10.79
CA GLU A 73 1.42 2.75 -11.93
C GLU A 73 -0.04 2.45 -11.56
N ARG A 74 -0.28 1.69 -10.48
CA ARG A 74 -1.61 1.27 -10.00
C ARG A 74 -2.15 2.12 -8.84
N ARG A 75 -1.28 2.83 -8.11
CA ARG A 75 -1.62 3.58 -6.89
C ARG A 75 -1.21 5.03 -7.01
N SER A 76 -2.15 5.92 -6.70
CA SER A 76 -1.95 7.37 -6.75
C SER A 76 -1.14 7.95 -5.58
N GLY A 77 -0.57 7.12 -4.70
CA GLY A 77 0.29 7.55 -3.58
C GLY A 77 -0.44 8.14 -2.38
N SER A 78 0.36 8.66 -1.45
CA SER A 78 -0.02 9.47 -0.30
C SER A 78 0.89 10.69 -0.19
N THR A 79 0.33 11.81 0.27
CA THR A 79 1.07 13.05 0.51
C THR A 79 1.53 13.11 1.95
N TYR A 80 2.81 13.40 2.15
CA TYR A 80 3.43 13.55 3.47
C TYR A 80 3.91 14.99 3.69
N TYR A 81 3.78 15.48 4.91
CA TYR A 81 4.46 16.69 5.39
C TYR A 81 5.75 16.28 6.10
N ASN A 82 6.84 16.97 5.76
CA ASN A 82 8.16 16.74 6.32
C ASN A 82 8.68 18.03 6.97
N ASN A 83 9.20 17.92 8.18
CA ASN A 83 9.96 18.97 8.85
C ASN A 83 11.23 18.35 9.43
N THR A 84 12.36 18.57 8.76
CA THR A 84 13.64 17.94 9.13
C THR A 84 14.23 18.46 10.44
N GLN A 85 13.99 19.73 10.80
CA GLN A 85 14.43 20.29 12.08
C GLN A 85 13.71 19.66 13.27
N LYS A 86 12.44 19.28 13.08
CA LYS A 86 11.59 18.69 14.12
C LYS A 86 11.46 17.17 14.02
N GLY A 87 12.12 16.54 13.04
CA GLY A 87 11.99 15.10 12.78
C GLY A 87 10.57 14.66 12.42
N ILE A 88 9.76 15.53 11.82
CA ILE A 88 8.36 15.23 11.48
C ILE A 88 8.31 14.59 10.09
N HIS A 89 7.58 13.49 9.99
CA HIS A 89 7.17 12.85 8.76
C HIS A 89 5.74 12.32 8.93
N GLN A 90 4.76 13.07 8.44
CA GLN A 90 3.34 12.84 8.72
C GLN A 90 2.55 12.63 7.43
N GLU A 91 1.83 11.51 7.32
CA GLU A 91 0.86 11.30 6.24
C GLU A 91 -0.29 12.29 6.43
N ILE A 92 -0.54 13.12 5.42
CA ILE A 92 -1.56 14.15 5.47
C ILE A 92 -2.84 13.67 4.82
N ILE A 93 -2.72 13.01 3.68
CA ILE A 93 -3.87 12.50 2.95
C ILE A 93 -3.41 11.43 1.96
N ARG A 94 -4.26 10.43 1.78
CA ARG A 94 -4.05 9.43 0.75
C ARG A 94 -4.54 9.96 -0.60
N SER A 95 -3.73 9.77 -1.65
CA SER A 95 -4.03 10.03 -3.07
C SER A 95 -4.43 11.45 -3.42
N SER A 96 -3.80 12.43 -2.78
CA SER A 96 -3.91 13.83 -3.17
C SER A 96 -2.69 14.29 -3.95
N ALA A 97 -2.84 15.43 -4.62
CA ALA A 97 -1.79 16.29 -5.13
C ALA A 97 -0.80 15.72 -6.17
N CYS A 98 -0.86 14.44 -6.53
CA CYS A 98 -0.01 13.84 -7.58
C CYS A 98 -0.12 14.52 -8.95
N ARG A 99 -1.14 15.35 -9.16
CA ARG A 99 -1.34 16.18 -10.36
C ARG A 99 -1.63 17.65 -10.03
N TYR A 100 -1.44 18.06 -8.79
CA TYR A 100 -1.68 19.45 -8.40
C TYR A 100 -0.57 20.33 -9.01
N GLN A 101 -0.96 21.26 -9.88
CA GLN A 101 -0.05 22.22 -10.54
C GLN A 101 -0.19 23.63 -9.96
N GLY A 102 -0.99 23.81 -8.91
CA GLY A 102 -1.16 25.10 -8.25
C GLY A 102 -0.04 25.41 -7.26
N ARG A 103 -0.19 26.53 -6.55
CA ARG A 103 0.73 26.97 -5.49
C ARG A 103 0.08 26.72 -4.14
N LEU A 104 0.74 25.96 -3.27
CA LEU A 104 0.45 26.01 -1.84
C LEU A 104 0.96 27.37 -1.32
N ILE A 105 0.23 28.03 -0.44
CA ILE A 105 0.69 29.27 0.19
C ILE A 105 0.82 29.01 1.68
N TRP A 106 2.04 29.17 2.19
CA TRP A 106 2.32 29.08 3.61
C TRP A 106 2.40 30.50 4.20
N ALA A 107 1.30 30.97 4.80
CA ALA A 107 1.17 32.34 5.30
C ALA A 107 1.22 32.43 6.83
N THR A 108 1.78 31.43 7.52
CA THR A 108 1.82 31.35 8.99
C THR A 108 3.22 31.04 9.50
N GLU A 109 3.54 31.50 10.70
CA GLU A 109 4.79 31.17 11.40
C GLU A 109 4.74 29.80 12.10
N ARG A 110 3.53 29.22 12.21
CA ARG A 110 3.31 27.92 12.84
C ARG A 110 3.69 26.79 11.91
N ASP A 111 4.48 25.83 12.39
CA ASP A 111 4.89 24.64 11.61
C ASP A 111 3.81 23.58 11.47
N ASP A 112 2.78 23.64 12.31
CA ASP A 112 1.70 22.65 12.39
C ASP A 112 0.41 23.12 11.73
N ALA A 113 0.41 24.32 11.15
CA ALA A 113 -0.77 24.93 10.57
C ALA A 113 -0.63 25.07 9.05
N PHE A 114 -1.49 24.37 8.30
CA PHE A 114 -1.52 24.51 6.85
C PHE A 114 -2.85 24.18 6.23
N ALA A 115 -3.10 24.86 5.10
CA ALA A 115 -4.22 24.65 4.22
C ALA A 115 -3.69 24.02 2.93
N PHE A 116 -4.23 22.88 2.53
CA PHE A 116 -3.81 22.19 1.31
C PHE A 116 -4.99 21.68 0.48
N PRO A 117 -4.90 21.71 -0.86
CA PRO A 117 -5.98 21.26 -1.72
C PRO A 117 -6.09 19.73 -1.67
N GLY A 118 -7.32 19.23 -1.49
CA GLY A 118 -7.58 17.80 -1.38
C GLY A 118 -8.86 17.35 -2.06
N VAL A 119 -9.03 16.03 -2.10
CA VAL A 119 -10.26 15.35 -2.50
C VAL A 119 -10.79 14.58 -1.30
N LEU A 120 -11.91 15.02 -0.73
CA LEU A 120 -12.46 14.45 0.51
C LEU A 120 -12.94 13.00 0.36
N SER A 121 -13.44 12.62 -0.82
CA SER A 121 -13.98 11.29 -1.06
C SER A 121 -13.48 10.71 -2.35
N ARG A 122 -12.87 9.53 -2.28
CA ARG A 122 -12.45 8.76 -3.45
C ARG A 122 -13.60 8.16 -4.24
N VAL A 123 -14.76 8.03 -3.60
CA VAL A 123 -15.91 7.30 -4.14
C VAL A 123 -16.96 8.26 -4.71
N THR A 124 -17.22 9.36 -4.00
CA THR A 124 -18.31 10.30 -4.34
C THR A 124 -17.83 11.53 -5.07
N SER A 125 -16.54 11.87 -4.99
CA SER A 125 -16.00 12.97 -5.79
C SER A 125 -15.80 12.45 -7.20
N ARG A 126 -16.61 12.93 -8.16
CA ARG A 126 -16.57 12.58 -9.60
C ARG A 126 -15.19 12.72 -10.25
N CYS A 127 -14.26 13.32 -9.54
CA CYS A 127 -12.95 13.69 -9.99
C CYS A 127 -11.80 13.04 -9.19
N ALA A 128 -12.11 12.13 -8.25
CA ALA A 128 -11.10 11.33 -7.58
C ALA A 128 -10.40 10.41 -8.59
N GLY A 129 -9.06 10.51 -8.68
CA GLY A 129 -8.27 9.69 -9.60
C GLY A 129 -8.32 10.12 -11.08
N THR A 130 -8.94 11.26 -11.42
CA THR A 130 -8.96 11.72 -12.81
C THR A 130 -7.61 12.29 -13.25
N LYS A 131 -7.33 12.17 -14.56
CA LYS A 131 -6.10 12.67 -15.18
C LYS A 131 -5.91 14.19 -15.03
N THR A 132 -6.98 14.94 -14.81
CA THR A 132 -6.95 16.41 -14.71
C THR A 132 -6.83 16.93 -13.29
N GLY A 133 -6.92 16.06 -12.27
CA GLY A 133 -6.94 16.51 -10.88
C GLY A 133 -8.19 17.35 -10.57
N CYS A 134 -8.57 17.39 -9.31
CA CYS A 134 -9.72 18.16 -8.88
C CYS A 134 -9.57 18.48 -7.41
N VAL A 135 -9.94 19.69 -7.07
CA VAL A 135 -9.95 20.18 -5.70
C VAL A 135 -11.41 20.38 -5.35
N ASN A 136 -11.96 19.59 -4.44
CA ASN A 136 -13.30 19.85 -3.91
C ASN A 136 -13.27 20.36 -2.46
N ALA A 137 -12.09 20.39 -1.84
CA ALA A 137 -11.90 20.96 -0.51
C ALA A 137 -10.51 21.57 -0.35
N ILE A 138 -10.44 22.58 0.50
CA ILE A 138 -9.21 23.02 1.14
C ILE A 138 -9.19 22.38 2.52
N LEU A 139 -8.25 21.48 2.73
CA LEU A 139 -8.07 20.77 3.98
C LEU A 139 -7.15 21.59 4.87
N VAL A 140 -7.61 21.87 6.08
CA VAL A 140 -6.90 22.68 7.05
C VAL A 140 -6.53 21.81 8.24
N THR A 141 -5.26 21.82 8.63
CA THR A 141 -4.79 21.29 9.90
C THR A 141 -4.15 22.41 10.72
N LEU A 142 -4.27 22.28 12.04
CA LEU A 142 -3.60 23.08 13.04
C LEU A 142 -2.80 22.20 14.01
N ASP A 143 -2.56 20.94 13.64
CA ASP A 143 -1.89 19.92 14.46
C ASP A 143 -0.83 19.13 13.67
N GLY A 144 -0.39 19.66 12.53
CA GLY A 144 0.61 19.05 11.66
C GLY A 144 0.07 17.90 10.81
N GLY A 145 -1.24 17.74 10.72
CA GLY A 145 -1.93 16.70 9.98
C GLY A 145 -2.16 15.41 10.77
N LYS A 146 -2.09 15.45 12.11
CA LYS A 146 -2.25 14.27 12.95
C LYS A 146 -3.68 13.72 12.95
N LYS A 147 -4.68 14.59 12.74
CA LYS A 147 -6.12 14.25 12.79
C LYS A 147 -6.86 14.48 11.47
N LEU A 148 -6.14 14.51 10.36
CA LEU A 148 -6.70 14.93 9.08
C LEU A 148 -7.26 13.78 8.24
#